data_AF-A0A6J6IGM7-F1
#
_entry.id   AF-A0A6J6IGM7-F1
#
_cell.length_a   1.000
_cell.length_b   1.000
_cell.length_c   1.000
_cell.angle_alpha   90.00
_cell.angle_beta   90.00
_cell.angle_gamma   90.00
#
_symmetry.space_group_name_H-M   'P 1'
#
loop_
_entity.id
_entity.type
_entity.pdbx_description
1 polymer ?
#
loop_
_entity_poly.entity_id
_entity_poly.type
_entity_poly.pdbx_seq_one_letter_code
_entity_poly.pdbx_strand_id
1 'polypeptide(L)'
;MKSNAILLADSGAAVGVGMGQVNRVDSARLAVARAGDRATGSVAASDAFFPFADGLQVLIDGGVKAVVQPGGSVRDEEVIEAAKAAGITMYMTGTRHFFH
;
A
#
# COMPACT_ATOMS: atom_id res chain seq x y z
N MET A 1 12.27 -2.18 5.12
CA MET A 1 12.04 -0.83 5.69
C MET A 1 11.50 -1.01 7.10
N LYS A 2 11.74 -0.06 8.03
CA LYS A 2 11.19 -0.14 9.39
C LYS A 2 9.65 -0.13 9.34
N SER A 3 9.02 -1.09 10.00
CA SER A 3 7.57 -1.30 9.97
C SER A 3 6.81 -0.24 10.80
N ASN A 4 5.55 0.08 10.47
CA ASN A 4 4.80 -0.33 9.27
C ASN A 4 5.34 0.39 8.03
N ALA A 5 5.50 -0.32 6.91
CA ALA A 5 6.08 0.24 5.69
C ALA A 5 5.18 0.11 4.46
N ILE A 6 5.05 1.22 3.74
CA ILE A 6 4.44 1.34 2.41
C ILE A 6 5.46 2.01 1.48
N LEU A 7 5.73 1.38 0.34
CA LEU A 7 6.60 1.90 -0.72
C LEU A 7 5.78 2.10 -1.98
N LEU A 8 5.86 3.28 -2.59
CA LEU A 8 5.44 3.54 -3.96
C LEU A 8 6.67 3.52 -4.85
N ALA A 9 6.55 2.87 -6.00
CA ALA A 9 7.59 2.79 -7.00
C ALA A 9 7.02 3.02 -8.40
N ASP A 10 7.82 3.65 -9.25
CA ASP A 10 7.56 3.76 -10.68
C ASP A 10 8.88 3.65 -11.44
N SER A 11 8.85 3.03 -12.63
CA SER A 11 10.01 2.94 -13.52
C SER A 11 11.30 2.41 -12.86
N GLY A 12 11.16 1.45 -11.94
CA GLY A 12 12.29 0.83 -11.22
C GLY A 12 12.85 1.64 -10.04
N ALA A 13 12.24 2.78 -9.68
CA ALA A 13 12.69 3.64 -8.59
C ALA A 13 11.59 3.87 -7.55
N ALA A 14 12.01 4.03 -6.29
CA ALA A 14 11.12 4.47 -5.21
C ALA A 14 10.73 5.93 -5.43
N VAL A 15 9.42 6.21 -5.50
CA VAL A 15 8.90 7.57 -5.64
C VAL A 15 8.36 8.12 -4.32
N GLY A 16 7.88 7.26 -3.43
CA GLY A 16 7.41 7.63 -2.10
C GLY A 16 7.57 6.49 -1.10
N VAL A 17 7.95 6.82 0.14
CA VAL A 17 8.15 5.83 1.21
C VAL A 17 7.50 6.32 2.47
N GLY A 18 6.55 5.57 3.03
CA GLY A 18 6.04 5.74 4.38
C GLY A 18 6.54 4.61 5.25
N MET A 19 7.30 4.91 6.29
CA MET A 19 7.95 3.90 7.12
C MET A 19 8.02 4.32 8.58
N GLY A 20 8.13 3.34 9.48
CA GLY A 20 8.26 3.56 10.92
C GLY A 20 7.00 4.11 11.60
N GLN A 21 5.83 3.97 10.97
CA GLN A 21 4.58 4.43 11.55
C GLN A 21 3.93 3.34 12.41
N VAL A 22 3.25 3.77 13.47
CA VAL A 22 2.54 2.89 14.40
C VAL A 22 1.30 2.24 13.77
N ASN A 23 0.69 2.88 12.78
CA ASN A 23 -0.43 2.34 12.01
C ASN A 23 -0.12 2.35 10.50
N ARG A 24 -0.84 1.53 9.73
CA ARG A 24 -0.57 1.34 8.30
C ARG A 24 -1.14 2.47 7.43
N VAL A 25 -2.28 3.04 7.82
CA VAL A 25 -2.91 4.13 7.06
C VAL A 25 -2.03 5.38 7.04
N ASP A 26 -1.31 5.68 8.12
CA ASP A 26 -0.38 6.81 8.14
C ASP A 26 0.88 6.53 7.32
N SER A 27 1.35 5.28 7.26
CA SER A 27 2.39 4.90 6.29
C SER A 27 1.92 5.11 4.85
N ALA A 28 0.66 4.77 4.52
CA ALA A 28 0.12 5.01 3.19
C ALA A 28 0.04 6.51 2.88
N ARG A 29 -0.50 7.31 3.81
CA ARG A 29 -0.58 8.78 3.65
C ARG A 29 0.78 9.41 3.45
N LEU A 30 1.76 9.02 4.26
CA LEU A 30 3.13 9.52 4.19
C LEU A 30 3.79 9.14 2.86
N ALA A 31 3.56 7.91 2.37
CA ALA A 31 4.13 7.46 1.10
C ALA A 31 3.54 8.25 -0.08
N VAL A 32 2.22 8.44 -0.11
CA VAL A 32 1.53 9.24 -1.14
C VAL A 32 1.97 10.70 -1.09
N ALA A 33 1.98 11.31 0.11
CA ALA A 33 2.42 12.70 0.28
C ALA A 33 3.87 12.93 -0.17
N ARG A 34 4.78 11.98 0.09
CA ARG A 34 6.18 12.06 -0.37
C ARG A 34 6.34 11.83 -1.87
N ALA A 35 5.48 11.00 -2.46
CA ALA A 35 5.47 10.79 -3.90
C ALA A 35 4.99 12.03 -4.66
N GLY A 36 3.99 12.74 -4.11
CA GLY A 36 3.36 13.88 -4.79
C GLY A 36 2.76 13.45 -6.12
N ASP A 37 2.97 14.23 -7.18
CA ASP A 37 2.47 13.93 -8.53
C ASP A 37 2.97 12.59 -9.09
N ARG A 38 4.12 12.10 -8.59
CA ARG A 38 4.70 10.80 -8.99
C ARG A 38 3.92 9.60 -8.43
N ALA A 39 2.95 9.81 -7.55
CA ALA A 39 2.10 8.74 -7.03
C ALA A 39 1.16 8.19 -8.12
N THR A 40 0.65 9.08 -8.99
CA THR A 40 -0.31 8.69 -10.03
C THR A 40 0.36 7.76 -11.05
N GLY A 41 -0.26 6.61 -11.28
CA GLY A 41 0.27 5.57 -12.18
C GLY A 41 1.39 4.72 -11.58
N SER A 42 1.84 5.00 -10.36
CA SER A 42 2.82 4.17 -9.65
C SER A 42 2.22 2.86 -9.13
N VAL A 43 3.08 1.96 -8.68
CA VAL A 43 2.69 0.73 -7.98
C VAL A 43 3.10 0.80 -6.51
N ALA A 44 2.37 0.13 -5.62
CA ALA A 44 2.69 0.13 -4.19
C ALA A 44 2.94 -1.27 -3.63
N ALA A 45 3.80 -1.35 -2.62
CA ALA A 45 4.05 -2.54 -1.83
C ALA A 45 3.83 -2.27 -0.35
N SER A 46 3.13 -3.18 0.31
CA SER A 46 2.87 -3.16 1.76
C SER A 46 3.62 -4.31 2.45
N ASP A 47 4.38 -4.00 3.50
CA ASP A 47 5.20 -5.00 4.21
C ASP A 47 4.40 -6.08 4.97
N ALA A 48 3.16 -5.76 5.34
CA ALA A 48 2.15 -6.66 5.90
C ALA A 48 0.76 -6.35 5.33
N PHE A 49 -0.24 -7.12 5.75
CA PHE A 49 -1.59 -6.97 5.24
C PHE A 49 -2.24 -5.64 5.64
N PHE A 50 -3.23 -5.21 4.86
CA PHE A 50 -4.11 -4.09 5.23
C PHE A 50 -5.14 -4.56 6.26
N PRO A 51 -5.14 -4.02 7.50
CA PRO A 51 -6.11 -4.44 8.51
C PRO A 51 -7.53 -3.93 8.21
N PHE A 52 -7.64 -2.83 7.46
CA PHE A 52 -8.88 -2.22 6.99
C PHE A 52 -8.65 -1.64 5.58
N ALA A 53 -9.74 -1.38 4.85
CA ALA A 53 -9.69 -0.83 3.50
C ALA A 53 -9.14 0.61 3.44
N ASP A 54 -9.13 1.35 4.56
CA ASP A 54 -8.68 2.74 4.63
C ASP A 54 -7.22 2.94 4.16
N GLY A 55 -6.31 2.04 4.52
CA GLY A 55 -4.93 2.09 4.09
C GLY A 55 -4.77 1.87 2.58
N LEU A 56 -5.61 1.02 1.98
CA LEU A 56 -5.67 0.83 0.54
C LEU A 56 -6.30 2.05 -0.15
N GLN A 57 -7.38 2.59 0.43
CA GLN A 57 -8.11 3.73 -0.13
C GLN A 57 -7.18 4.94 -0.30
N VAL A 58 -6.30 5.20 0.66
CA VAL A 58 -5.28 6.26 0.54
C VAL A 58 -4.39 6.08 -0.69
N LEU A 59 -4.03 4.84 -1.04
CA LEU A 59 -3.22 4.54 -2.22
C LEU A 59 -4.02 4.72 -3.52
N ILE A 60 -5.28 4.27 -3.52
CA ILE A 60 -6.22 4.46 -4.63
C ILE A 60 -6.40 5.96 -4.91
N ASP A 61 -6.67 6.76 -3.88
CA ASP A 61 -6.86 8.20 -3.98
C ASP A 61 -5.59 8.91 -4.46
N GLY A 62 -4.41 8.34 -4.15
CA GLY A 62 -3.11 8.78 -4.67
C GLY A 62 -2.84 8.40 -6.14
N GLY A 63 -3.75 7.67 -6.79
CA GLY A 63 -3.65 7.25 -8.18
C GLY A 63 -2.76 6.02 -8.41
N VAL A 64 -2.50 5.21 -7.38
CA VAL A 64 -1.74 3.95 -7.52
C VAL A 64 -2.53 2.95 -8.37
N LYS A 65 -1.89 2.36 -9.38
CA LYS A 65 -2.56 1.44 -10.33
C LYS A 65 -2.53 -0.04 -9.91
N ALA A 66 -1.58 -0.41 -9.06
CA ALA A 66 -1.44 -1.78 -8.55
C ALA A 66 -0.82 -1.81 -7.16
N VAL A 67 -1.24 -2.76 -6.34
CA VAL A 67 -0.75 -2.95 -4.97
C VAL A 67 -0.38 -4.42 -4.74
N VAL A 68 0.74 -4.66 -4.06
CA VAL A 68 1.11 -5.98 -3.55
C VAL A 68 1.14 -5.97 -2.02
N GLN A 69 0.51 -6.97 -1.40
CA GLN A 69 0.48 -7.16 0.05
C GLN A 69 0.42 -8.65 0.40
N PRO A 70 0.67 -9.06 1.66
CA PRO A 70 0.65 -10.49 2.00
C PRO A 70 -0.72 -11.15 2.05
N GLY A 71 -1.77 -10.41 2.42
CA GLY A 71 -3.04 -11.00 2.85
C GLY A 71 -2.94 -11.70 4.21
N GLY A 72 -4.02 -12.37 4.60
CA GLY A 72 -4.18 -13.04 5.89
C GLY A 72 -4.96 -12.23 6.93
N SER A 73 -5.58 -11.11 6.55
CA SER A 73 -6.52 -10.40 7.43
C SER A 73 -7.86 -11.13 7.47
N VAL A 74 -8.53 -11.13 8.63
CA VAL A 74 -9.95 -11.52 8.70
C VAL A 74 -10.86 -10.61 7.88
N ARG A 75 -10.34 -9.45 7.43
CA ARG A 75 -11.02 -8.44 6.61
C ARG A 75 -10.46 -8.34 5.19
N ASP A 76 -9.75 -9.35 4.71
CA ASP A 76 -9.19 -9.31 3.35
C ASP A 76 -10.27 -9.08 2.28
N GLU A 77 -11.47 -9.64 2.46
CA GLU A 77 -12.60 -9.43 1.54
C GLU A 77 -12.95 -7.94 1.40
N GLU A 78 -13.02 -7.18 2.50
CA GLU A 78 -13.30 -5.74 2.46
C GLU A 78 -12.24 -4.97 1.65
N VAL A 79 -10.97 -5.34 1.82
CA VAL A 79 -9.84 -4.72 1.12
C VAL A 79 -9.83 -5.10 -0.37
N ILE A 80 -10.15 -6.35 -0.70
CA ILE A 80 -10.23 -6.84 -2.07
C ILE A 80 -11.39 -6.19 -2.81
N GLU A 81 -12.55 -6.04 -2.17
CA GLU A 81 -13.70 -5.36 -2.78
C GLU A 81 -13.40 -3.87 -3.04
N ALA A 82 -12.67 -3.19 -2.14
CA ALA A 82 -12.19 -1.83 -2.41
C ALA A 82 -11.25 -1.75 -3.62
N ALA A 83 -10.33 -2.71 -3.77
CA ALA A 83 -9.45 -2.81 -4.94
C ALA A 83 -10.24 -3.02 -6.24
N LYS A 84 -11.21 -3.95 -6.23
CA LYS A 84 -12.10 -4.24 -7.36
C LYS A 84 -12.95 -3.04 -7.75
N ALA A 85 -13.56 -2.37 -6.77
CA ALA A 85 -14.39 -1.19 -6.99
C ALA A 85 -13.59 -0.04 -7.61
N ALA A 86 -12.33 0.12 -7.23
CA ALA A 86 -11.42 1.11 -7.81
C ALA A 86 -10.78 0.67 -9.14
N GLY A 87 -10.96 -0.58 -9.57
CA GLY A 87 -10.36 -1.12 -10.80
C GLY A 87 -8.83 -1.25 -10.74
N ILE A 88 -8.23 -1.34 -9.55
CA ILE A 88 -6.78 -1.50 -9.40
C ILE A 88 -6.39 -2.98 -9.27
N THR A 89 -5.18 -3.32 -9.71
CA THR A 89 -4.68 -4.70 -9.57
C THR A 89 -4.15 -4.94 -8.16
N MET A 90 -4.59 -6.02 -7.50
CA MET A 90 -4.06 -6.43 -6.19
C MET A 90 -3.40 -7.81 -6.26
N TYR A 91 -2.17 -7.91 -5.75
CA TYR A 91 -1.43 -9.16 -5.60
C TYR A 91 -1.31 -9.55 -4.13
N MET A 92 -1.46 -10.86 -3.86
CA MET A 92 -1.26 -11.46 -2.54
C MET A 92 0.03 -12.30 -2.52
N THR A 93 0.92 -12.08 -1.55
CA THR A 93 2.19 -12.83 -1.46
C THR A 93 2.16 -14.00 -0.48
N GLY A 94 1.22 -14.01 0.47
CA GLY A 94 1.15 -14.99 1.56
C GLY A 94 2.29 -14.90 2.59
N THR A 95 3.24 -13.97 2.44
CA THR A 95 4.42 -13.85 3.30
C THR A 95 4.66 -12.40 3.70
N ARG A 96 4.82 -12.16 5.01
CA ARG A 96 5.08 -10.84 5.61
C ARG A 96 6.58 -10.56 5.72
N HIS A 97 6.97 -9.29 5.54
CA HIS A 97 8.38 -8.84 5.61
C HIS A 97 8.59 -7.72 6.65
N PHE A 98 8.17 -7.94 7.89
CA PHE A 98 8.40 -6.98 8.97
C PHE A 98 9.88 -6.82 9.32
N PHE A 99 10.26 -5.59 9.64
CA PHE A 99 11.61 -5.25 10.09
C PHE A 99 11.53 -4.11 11.10
N HIS A 100 12.08 -4.33 12.29
CA HIS A 100 12.00 -3.41 13.44
C HIS A 100 13.34 -2.75 13.67
#